data_AF-A0A931G576-F1
#
_entry.id   AF-A0A931G576-F1
#
_cell.length_a   1.000
_cell.length_b   1.000
_cell.length_c   1.000
_cell.angle_alpha   90.00
_cell.angle_beta   90.00
_cell.angle_gamma   90.00
#
_symmetry.space_group_name_H-M   'P 1'
#
loop_
_entity.id
_entity.type
_entity.pdbx_description
1 polymer ?
#
loop_
_entity_poly.entity_id
_entity_poly.type
_entity_poly.pdbx_seq_one_letter_code
_entity_poly.pdbx_strand_id
1 'polypeptide(L)'
;MRRSVALRWTAGGATAAASAAIMLALPSPQALAADNLSLGAGADGSSKASGTSYGNVRDGNTGTYWAPASSTGYVSVKWGSATTVSSAVIKQASGGGSISAWRVLNADQGTVLASGSGSPSTISFSSTSLKKLTFEITSASGAPRIAEFETYASGGSNPTSSPTASPTTSPTASPGPTGGTGTPTGAWPSSAGSVTISGTVSVSGTFDGGMKTYCCIGDGSQSESQDPMFKIANGGTLQNVIIGSPAGDGVHCEGTCTIRNVWWNDIGEDAATFKGTTGGTSYVIGGGARAGSDKTFQHNGNGTVSISGFYLSGSGKLYRGCGNCSTSHQRHVKIDNVLLNDIDMVAGINSNWGDTATITRVTISNSSSVVVCGKYKGVAKGSEPSYLGEGWNDSNCKVTQSDITYK
;
A
#
# COMPACT_ATOMS: atom_id res chain seq x y z
N MET A 1 -84.53 4.01 43.34
CA MET A 1 -84.73 3.93 44.80
C MET A 1 -83.48 3.34 45.44
N ARG A 2 -83.09 3.87 46.61
CA ARG A 2 -82.05 3.41 47.55
C ARG A 2 -80.56 3.72 47.23
N ARG A 3 -80.16 4.90 47.73
CA ARG A 3 -78.97 5.20 48.56
C ARG A 3 -78.57 4.02 49.48
N SER A 4 -77.38 3.83 50.04
CA SER A 4 -76.02 4.43 50.03
C SER A 4 -75.22 3.54 50.99
N VAL A 5 -73.92 3.31 50.79
CA VAL A 5 -72.97 3.17 51.91
C VAL A 5 -71.67 3.83 51.50
N ALA A 6 -71.26 4.82 52.30
CA ALA A 6 -69.96 5.45 52.28
C ALA A 6 -69.16 4.96 53.50
N LEU A 7 -67.85 4.76 53.35
CA LEU A 7 -66.79 5.06 54.32
C LEU A 7 -65.43 4.61 53.70
N ARG A 8 -64.24 5.20 53.89
CA ARG A 8 -63.70 6.54 54.24
C ARG A 8 -62.16 6.36 54.35
N TRP A 9 -61.38 7.41 54.06
CA TRP A 9 -59.92 7.62 54.32
C TRP A 9 -58.94 6.77 53.45
N THR A 10 -57.77 7.23 52.98
CA THR A 10 -56.99 8.47 53.19
C THR A 10 -55.86 8.59 52.16
N ALA A 11 -55.52 9.85 51.86
CA ALA A 11 -54.19 10.42 51.64
C ALA A 11 -53.18 9.72 50.70
N GLY A 12 -52.68 10.48 49.73
CA GLY A 12 -51.42 10.16 49.07
C GLY A 12 -51.06 11.10 47.92
N GLY A 13 -50.39 12.20 48.24
CA GLY A 13 -49.27 12.72 47.45
C GLY A 13 -49.57 13.26 46.05
N ALA A 14 -49.55 14.59 45.94
CA ALA A 14 -49.20 15.27 44.71
C ALA A 14 -47.75 14.91 44.32
N THR A 15 -47.54 14.42 43.10
CA THR A 15 -46.22 14.43 42.45
C THR A 15 -46.36 15.07 41.09
N ALA A 16 -45.69 16.22 40.97
CA ALA A 16 -45.55 17.03 39.77
C ALA A 16 -44.90 16.21 38.65
N ALA A 17 -45.45 16.36 37.45
CA ALA A 17 -44.88 15.83 36.21
C ALA A 17 -43.58 16.57 35.89
N ALA A 18 -42.45 15.89 36.05
CA ALA A 18 -41.19 16.27 35.44
C ALA A 18 -41.03 15.44 34.17
N SER A 19 -41.40 16.01 33.03
CA SER A 19 -41.12 15.46 31.70
C SER A 19 -39.62 15.55 31.42
N ALA A 20 -38.88 14.51 31.77
CA ALA A 20 -37.51 14.32 31.28
C ALA A 20 -37.59 13.77 29.84
N ALA A 21 -37.45 14.65 28.87
CA ALA A 21 -37.15 14.25 27.49
C ALA A 21 -35.77 13.61 27.48
N ILE A 22 -35.73 12.28 27.44
CA ILE A 22 -34.53 11.52 27.09
C ILE A 22 -34.27 11.79 25.61
N MET A 23 -33.40 12.76 25.30
CA MET A 23 -32.72 12.76 24.01
C MET A 23 -31.74 11.60 24.03
N LEU A 24 -32.08 10.51 23.34
CA LEU A 24 -31.07 9.55 22.88
C LEU A 24 -30.18 10.28 21.87
N ALA A 25 -29.11 10.91 22.36
CA ALA A 25 -27.99 11.27 21.51
C ALA A 25 -27.26 9.97 21.14
N LEU A 26 -27.53 9.44 19.96
CA LEU A 26 -26.68 8.43 19.34
C LEU A 26 -25.32 9.07 19.07
N PRO A 27 -24.20 8.56 19.58
CA PRO A 27 -22.91 8.92 19.03
C PRO A 27 -22.76 8.19 17.69
N SER A 28 -22.96 8.92 16.59
CA SER A 28 -22.30 8.59 15.34
C SER A 28 -20.81 8.93 15.49
N PRO A 29 -19.93 7.96 15.22
CA PRO A 29 -18.78 8.30 14.40
C PRO A 29 -18.75 7.37 13.19
N GLN A 30 -19.27 7.86 12.07
CA GLN A 30 -18.68 7.48 10.79
C GLN A 30 -17.22 7.94 10.85
N ALA A 31 -16.29 7.03 10.59
CA ALA A 31 -14.91 7.41 10.32
C ALA A 31 -14.92 8.32 9.08
N LEU A 32 -14.76 9.63 9.29
CA LEU A 32 -14.60 10.59 8.20
C LEU A 32 -13.24 10.32 7.55
N ALA A 33 -13.22 10.21 6.22
CA ALA A 33 -11.99 10.43 5.46
C ALA A 33 -11.38 11.77 5.92
N ALA A 34 -10.08 11.84 6.24
CA ALA A 34 -9.56 13.11 6.77
C ALA A 34 -9.82 14.26 5.80
N ASP A 35 -10.19 15.38 6.40
CA ASP A 35 -10.45 16.62 5.71
C ASP A 35 -9.19 17.08 4.98
N ASN A 36 -9.31 17.32 3.67
CA ASN A 36 -8.27 18.02 2.90
C ASN A 36 -8.19 19.46 3.40
N LEU A 37 -7.14 19.76 4.16
CA LEU A 37 -6.92 21.05 4.81
C LEU A 37 -6.57 22.18 3.81
N SER A 38 -6.34 21.85 2.54
CA SER A 38 -6.03 22.82 1.50
C SER A 38 -7.28 23.55 0.99
N LEU A 39 -8.47 22.94 1.01
CA LEU A 39 -9.69 23.51 0.40
C LEU A 39 -10.14 24.85 1.02
N GLY A 40 -9.81 25.07 2.30
CA GLY A 40 -10.08 26.33 3.00
C GLY A 40 -8.89 27.29 3.09
N ALA A 41 -7.76 26.94 2.48
CA ALA A 41 -6.50 27.68 2.63
C ALA A 41 -6.35 28.79 1.58
N GLY A 42 -5.27 29.58 1.70
CA GLY A 42 -4.73 30.41 0.62
C GLY A 42 -3.67 29.66 -0.20
N ALA A 43 -3.29 30.21 -1.34
CA ALA A 43 -2.09 29.76 -2.07
C ALA A 43 -1.34 30.92 -2.70
N ASP A 44 -0.05 30.70 -2.92
CA ASP A 44 0.84 31.55 -3.71
C ASP A 44 1.93 30.68 -4.37
N GLY A 45 2.82 31.30 -5.14
CA GLY A 45 3.88 30.59 -5.83
C GLY A 45 4.92 31.52 -6.42
N SER A 46 5.87 30.91 -7.14
CA SER A 46 6.97 31.57 -7.84
C SER A 46 6.49 32.41 -9.03
N SER A 47 6.07 31.73 -10.09
CA SER A 47 5.58 32.28 -11.35
C SER A 47 4.35 31.50 -11.80
N LYS A 48 3.63 32.02 -12.81
CA LYS A 48 2.49 31.32 -13.42
C LYS A 48 2.46 31.53 -14.92
N ALA A 49 2.19 30.46 -15.67
CA ALA A 49 1.90 30.55 -17.10
C ALA A 49 0.60 31.34 -17.36
N SER A 50 0.34 31.72 -18.61
CA SER A 50 -0.93 32.35 -18.99
C SER A 50 -2.10 31.35 -18.84
N GLY A 51 -3.25 31.84 -18.39
CA GLY A 51 -4.47 31.02 -18.25
C GLY A 51 -4.52 30.12 -17.00
N THR A 52 -3.57 30.25 -16.07
CA THR A 52 -3.52 29.47 -14.82
C THR A 52 -3.49 30.37 -13.57
N SER A 53 -3.79 29.80 -12.40
CA SER A 53 -3.84 30.50 -11.11
C SER A 53 -3.28 29.62 -9.98
N TYR A 54 -2.66 30.24 -8.97
CA TYR A 54 -2.32 29.56 -7.72
C TYR A 54 -3.57 29.04 -6.98
N GLY A 55 -4.73 29.64 -7.24
CA GLY A 55 -6.04 29.19 -6.78
C GLY A 55 -6.32 27.72 -7.07
N ASN A 56 -5.88 27.27 -8.24
CA ASN A 56 -6.32 26.01 -8.82
C ASN A 56 -5.80 24.78 -8.05
N VAL A 57 -4.68 24.88 -7.33
CA VAL A 57 -4.13 23.71 -6.59
C VAL A 57 -4.93 23.32 -5.35
N ARG A 58 -6.03 24.00 -5.05
CA ARG A 58 -6.79 23.81 -3.81
C ARG A 58 -8.29 24.00 -3.99
N ASP A 59 -8.77 23.97 -5.23
CA ASP A 59 -10.20 24.17 -5.52
C ASP A 59 -10.96 22.83 -5.57
N GLY A 60 -10.27 21.69 -5.44
CA GLY A 60 -10.84 20.36 -5.50
C GLY A 60 -11.23 19.93 -6.92
N ASN A 61 -10.82 20.68 -7.94
CA ASN A 61 -11.12 20.44 -9.34
C ASN A 61 -9.87 20.02 -10.12
N THR A 62 -9.73 18.71 -10.34
CA THR A 62 -8.62 18.16 -11.13
C THR A 62 -8.58 18.58 -12.62
N GLY A 63 -9.58 19.31 -13.11
CA GLY A 63 -9.63 19.90 -14.45
C GLY A 63 -8.98 21.28 -14.57
N THR A 64 -8.78 21.99 -13.46
CA THR A 64 -7.97 23.23 -13.40
C THR A 64 -6.56 22.89 -12.91
N TYR A 65 -5.60 23.77 -13.13
CA TYR A 65 -4.22 23.54 -12.67
C TYR A 65 -3.45 24.84 -12.48
N TRP A 66 -2.45 24.81 -11.61
CA TRP A 66 -1.30 25.73 -11.60
C TRP A 66 -0.20 25.21 -12.52
N ALA A 67 0.48 26.10 -13.26
CA ALA A 67 1.73 25.77 -13.96
C ALA A 67 2.74 26.92 -13.82
N PRO A 68 4.03 26.64 -13.52
CA PRO A 68 5.07 27.67 -13.54
C PRO A 68 5.34 28.15 -14.97
N ALA A 69 6.01 29.30 -15.11
CA ALA A 69 6.38 29.85 -16.42
C ALA A 69 7.53 29.09 -17.12
N SER A 70 8.26 28.23 -16.39
CA SER A 70 9.38 27.42 -16.88
C SER A 70 9.27 25.97 -16.39
N SER A 71 10.29 25.14 -16.62
CA SER A 71 10.34 23.76 -16.13
C SER A 71 10.54 23.62 -14.61
N THR A 72 10.76 24.71 -13.90
CA THR A 72 10.92 24.73 -12.45
C THR A 72 10.06 25.83 -11.82
N GLY A 73 9.83 25.71 -10.52
CA GLY A 73 9.04 26.68 -9.77
C GLY A 73 8.37 26.04 -8.58
N TYR A 74 7.80 26.86 -7.71
CA TYR A 74 7.08 26.40 -6.54
C TYR A 74 5.66 26.95 -6.47
N VAL A 75 4.80 26.18 -5.80
CA VAL A 75 3.46 26.57 -5.36
C VAL A 75 3.30 26.18 -3.89
N SER A 76 2.54 26.98 -3.13
CA SER A 76 2.39 26.80 -1.69
C SER A 76 0.94 26.87 -1.27
N VAL A 77 0.58 26.08 -0.27
CA VAL A 77 -0.66 26.24 0.50
C VAL A 77 -0.33 27.00 1.78
N LYS A 78 -1.17 27.96 2.17
CA LYS A 78 -0.94 28.81 3.35
C LYS A 78 -2.20 29.07 4.17
N TRP A 79 -2.05 29.14 5.48
CA TRP A 79 -3.13 29.35 6.45
C TRP A 79 -2.91 30.63 7.24
N GLY A 80 -4.00 31.22 7.74
CA GLY A 80 -3.94 32.42 8.59
C GLY A 80 -3.28 32.18 9.96
N SER A 81 -3.32 30.93 10.43
CA SER A 81 -2.70 30.44 11.67
C SER A 81 -1.91 29.16 11.41
N ALA A 82 -1.03 28.80 12.34
CA ALA A 82 -0.23 27.58 12.21
C ALA A 82 -1.17 26.36 12.19
N THR A 83 -1.01 25.53 11.15
CA THR A 83 -1.81 24.34 10.90
C THR A 83 -0.89 23.13 10.93
N THR A 84 -1.32 22.07 11.63
CA THR A 84 -0.53 20.84 11.75
C THR A 84 -0.82 19.92 10.58
N VAL A 85 0.21 19.62 9.80
CA VAL A 85 0.15 18.74 8.63
C VAL A 85 1.21 17.65 8.75
N SER A 86 0.93 16.48 8.20
CA SER A 86 1.86 15.33 8.18
C SER A 86 1.99 14.68 6.79
N SER A 87 1.13 15.07 5.85
CA SER A 87 1.23 14.64 4.47
C SER A 87 0.73 15.70 3.51
N ALA A 88 1.22 15.58 2.28
CA ALA A 88 0.78 16.30 1.11
C ALA A 88 0.44 15.31 -0.01
N VAL A 89 -0.54 15.61 -0.85
CA VAL A 89 -0.81 14.87 -2.08
C VAL A 89 -0.76 15.82 -3.26
N ILE A 90 0.11 15.51 -4.22
CA ILE A 90 0.29 16.28 -5.43
C ILE A 90 -0.40 15.54 -6.58
N LYS A 91 -1.43 16.14 -7.15
CA LYS A 91 -2.11 15.64 -8.36
C LYS A 91 -1.64 16.46 -9.55
N GLN A 92 -1.15 15.79 -10.60
CA GLN A 92 -0.73 16.45 -11.83
C GLN A 92 -1.84 16.40 -12.88
N ALA A 93 -2.05 17.50 -13.61
CA ALA A 93 -2.92 17.53 -14.78
C ALA A 93 -2.17 17.06 -16.03
N SER A 94 -2.89 16.47 -16.98
CA SER A 94 -2.32 16.04 -18.26
C SER A 94 -1.81 17.21 -19.11
N GLY A 95 -0.81 16.95 -19.96
CA GLY A 95 -0.29 17.91 -20.94
C GLY A 95 0.73 18.93 -20.40
N GLY A 96 1.25 18.71 -19.18
CA GLY A 96 2.40 19.43 -18.63
C GLY A 96 3.71 18.66 -18.80
N GLY A 97 4.84 19.31 -18.48
CA GLY A 97 6.14 18.64 -18.38
C GLY A 97 6.20 17.66 -17.22
N SER A 98 7.00 16.60 -17.36
CA SER A 98 7.14 15.55 -16.36
C SER A 98 8.13 15.97 -15.27
N ILE A 99 7.68 15.98 -14.01
CA ILE A 99 8.52 16.30 -12.86
C ILE A 99 9.53 15.17 -12.65
N SER A 100 10.81 15.53 -12.57
CA SER A 100 11.92 14.60 -12.32
C SER A 100 12.58 14.83 -10.96
N ALA A 101 12.44 16.01 -10.35
CA ALA A 101 12.89 16.27 -8.98
C ALA A 101 12.05 17.36 -8.30
N TRP A 102 11.83 17.20 -6.99
CA TRP A 102 11.03 18.10 -6.18
C TRP A 102 11.43 18.06 -4.70
N ARG A 103 10.98 19.06 -3.95
CA ARG A 103 11.04 19.11 -2.49
C ARG A 103 9.82 19.78 -1.88
N VAL A 104 9.46 19.37 -0.67
CA VAL A 104 8.44 20.01 0.17
C VAL A 104 9.15 20.74 1.31
N LEU A 105 8.81 22.00 1.52
CA LEU A 105 9.43 22.85 2.52
C LEU A 105 8.41 23.36 3.53
N ASN A 106 8.84 23.48 4.78
CA ASN A 106 8.25 24.43 5.72
C ASN A 106 8.75 25.82 5.34
N ALA A 107 7.92 26.61 4.68
CA ALA A 107 8.34 27.91 4.16
C ALA A 107 8.50 28.97 5.25
N ASP A 108 7.95 28.74 6.45
CA ASP A 108 8.15 29.64 7.60
C ASP A 108 9.60 29.59 8.09
N GLN A 109 10.25 28.42 7.96
CA GLN A 109 11.59 28.15 8.49
C GLN A 109 12.63 27.90 7.39
N GLY A 110 12.21 27.72 6.13
CA GLY A 110 13.07 27.35 5.01
C GLY A 110 13.60 25.91 5.08
N THR A 111 13.05 25.07 5.94
CA THR A 111 13.51 23.68 6.13
C THR A 111 12.83 22.75 5.13
N VAL A 112 13.61 21.81 4.59
CA VAL A 112 13.08 20.75 3.70
C VAL A 112 12.48 19.65 4.56
N LEU A 113 11.18 19.41 4.40
CA LEU A 113 10.44 18.36 5.12
C LEU A 113 10.51 17.02 4.38
N ALA A 114 10.52 17.07 3.05
CA ALA A 114 10.67 15.90 2.18
C ALA A 114 11.27 16.31 0.84
N SER A 115 11.91 15.39 0.15
CA SER A 115 12.35 15.56 -1.23
C SER A 115 12.23 14.26 -1.99
N GLY A 116 12.18 14.34 -3.31
CA GLY A 116 12.04 13.14 -4.13
C GLY A 116 12.40 13.39 -5.59
N SER A 117 12.60 12.27 -6.27
CA SER A 117 12.79 12.20 -7.72
C SER A 117 11.57 11.57 -8.38
N GLY A 118 11.29 11.95 -9.63
CA GLY A 118 10.14 11.50 -10.40
C GLY A 118 8.83 12.17 -10.01
N SER A 119 7.72 11.71 -10.61
CA SER A 119 6.39 12.27 -10.40
C SER A 119 5.92 12.09 -8.95
N PRO A 120 5.67 13.18 -8.20
CA PRO A 120 5.14 13.10 -6.85
C PRO A 120 3.69 12.56 -6.85
N SER A 121 3.32 11.84 -5.80
CA SER A 121 1.94 11.49 -5.47
C SER A 121 1.67 11.88 -4.01
N THR A 122 1.64 10.91 -3.09
CA THR A 122 1.56 11.17 -1.64
C THR A 122 2.96 11.35 -1.07
N ILE A 123 3.15 12.45 -0.35
CA ILE A 123 4.40 12.85 0.29
C ILE A 123 4.12 12.89 1.80
N SER A 124 4.77 12.01 2.56
CA SER A 124 4.68 12.00 4.02
C SER A 124 5.91 12.66 4.63
N PHE A 125 5.72 13.36 5.75
CA PHE A 125 6.79 13.99 6.51
C PHE A 125 6.40 14.02 8.00
N SER A 126 7.38 14.25 8.89
CA SER A 126 7.10 14.39 10.32
C SER A 126 6.03 15.46 10.56
N SER A 127 5.04 15.15 11.41
CA SER A 127 3.97 16.10 11.74
C SER A 127 4.55 17.45 12.13
N THR A 128 4.22 18.48 11.36
CA THR A 128 4.81 19.81 11.46
C THR A 128 3.69 20.84 11.53
N SER A 129 3.78 21.74 12.52
CA SER A 129 2.90 22.90 12.62
C SER A 129 3.54 24.08 11.90
N LEU A 130 2.86 24.61 10.88
CA LEU A 130 3.37 25.65 9.98
C LEU A 130 2.22 26.47 9.39
N LYS A 131 2.50 27.70 8.97
CA LYS A 131 1.55 28.57 8.27
C LYS A 131 1.65 28.44 6.76
N LYS A 132 2.76 27.91 6.23
CA LYS A 132 2.98 27.77 4.79
C LYS A 132 3.79 26.55 4.41
N LEU A 133 3.18 25.67 3.61
CA LEU A 133 3.80 24.47 3.05
C LEU A 133 4.07 24.71 1.57
N THR A 134 5.31 24.56 1.12
CA THR A 134 5.71 24.80 -0.27
C THR A 134 6.07 23.50 -0.96
N PHE A 135 5.49 23.25 -2.13
CA PHE A 135 5.94 22.23 -3.06
C PHE A 135 6.77 22.90 -4.15
N GLU A 136 8.06 22.55 -4.22
CA GLU A 136 9.02 23.10 -5.16
C GLU A 136 9.45 22.04 -6.18
N ILE A 137 9.29 22.37 -7.45
CA ILE A 137 9.76 21.60 -8.59
C ILE A 137 11.17 22.07 -8.91
N THR A 138 12.15 21.21 -8.67
CA THR A 138 13.57 21.52 -8.90
C THR A 138 14.06 21.01 -10.26
N SER A 139 13.35 20.06 -10.88
CA SER A 139 13.61 19.63 -12.26
C SER A 139 12.36 19.04 -12.93
N ALA A 140 12.13 19.37 -14.20
CA ALA A 140 11.11 18.76 -15.06
C ALA A 140 11.48 18.89 -16.55
N SER A 141 10.85 18.09 -17.42
CA SER A 141 11.07 18.12 -18.89
C SER A 141 10.43 19.33 -19.60
N GLY A 142 9.62 20.11 -18.90
CA GLY A 142 8.88 21.29 -19.37
C GLY A 142 8.04 21.84 -18.22
N ALA A 143 7.21 22.86 -18.44
CA ALA A 143 6.38 23.43 -17.38
C ALA A 143 5.33 22.42 -16.87
N PRO A 144 5.43 21.93 -15.62
CA PRO A 144 4.48 20.95 -15.11
C PRO A 144 3.13 21.58 -14.79
N ARG A 145 2.08 20.76 -14.72
CA ARG A 145 0.73 21.22 -14.35
C ARG A 145 0.32 20.53 -13.07
N ILE A 146 0.19 21.28 -11.98
CA ILE A 146 -0.28 20.80 -10.69
C ILE A 146 -1.77 21.09 -10.61
N ALA A 147 -2.58 20.04 -10.63
CA ALA A 147 -4.02 20.14 -10.47
C ALA A 147 -4.39 20.35 -9.00
N GLU A 148 -3.83 19.58 -8.08
CA GLU A 148 -4.10 19.70 -6.64
C GLU A 148 -2.81 19.59 -5.81
N PHE A 149 -2.80 20.34 -4.71
CA PHE A 149 -1.85 20.25 -3.60
C PHE A 149 -2.66 20.11 -2.32
N GLU A 150 -3.05 18.88 -2.03
CA GLU A 150 -3.88 18.51 -0.89
C GLU A 150 -2.99 18.30 0.35
N THR A 151 -3.49 18.62 1.53
CA THR A 151 -2.73 18.49 2.78
C THR A 151 -3.59 17.89 3.87
N TYR A 152 -2.98 17.07 4.73
CA TYR A 152 -3.73 16.32 5.74
C TYR A 152 -2.98 16.30 7.08
N ALA A 153 -3.75 16.45 8.15
CA ALA A 153 -3.31 16.10 9.50
C ALA A 153 -3.24 14.57 9.63
N SER A 154 -2.47 14.06 10.59
CA SER A 154 -2.36 12.63 10.87
C SER A 154 -3.75 12.05 11.17
N GLY A 155 -4.35 11.34 10.23
CA GLY A 155 -5.71 10.82 10.41
C GLY A 155 -6.54 10.53 9.17
N GLY A 156 -6.06 10.74 7.93
CA GLY A 156 -6.85 10.21 6.81
C GLY A 156 -6.13 9.86 5.54
N SER A 157 -6.64 8.76 5.03
CA SER A 157 -6.41 8.13 3.75
C SER A 157 -7.00 8.98 2.62
N ASN A 158 -6.15 9.40 1.70
CA ASN A 158 -6.57 10.02 0.45
C ASN A 158 -6.93 8.95 -0.62
N PRO A 159 -7.79 9.26 -1.61
CA PRO A 159 -8.09 8.41 -2.76
C PRO A 159 -6.96 8.36 -3.80
N THR A 160 -7.12 7.38 -4.66
CA THR A 160 -6.22 6.72 -5.62
C THR A 160 -5.74 7.58 -6.80
N SER A 161 -4.46 7.45 -7.19
CA SER A 161 -4.01 6.99 -8.53
C SER A 161 -2.48 7.12 -8.72
N SER A 162 -1.93 6.20 -9.53
CA SER A 162 -0.52 5.80 -9.74
C SER A 162 -0.39 5.36 -11.23
N PRO A 163 0.78 5.01 -11.79
CA PRO A 163 2.08 5.70 -11.95
C PRO A 163 2.59 5.64 -13.42
N THR A 164 3.79 6.19 -13.74
CA THR A 164 4.83 5.58 -14.63
C THR A 164 6.13 6.40 -14.62
N ALA A 165 7.28 5.71 -14.61
CA ALA A 165 8.65 6.22 -14.50
C ALA A 165 9.40 6.24 -15.85
N SER A 166 10.51 7.00 -15.92
CA SER A 166 11.58 6.89 -16.94
C SER A 166 12.93 7.39 -16.35
N PRO A 167 14.10 7.17 -17.00
CA PRO A 167 15.33 6.63 -16.40
C PRO A 167 16.37 7.71 -16.04
N THR A 168 17.50 7.31 -15.43
CA THR A 168 18.62 8.22 -15.10
C THR A 168 19.96 7.56 -15.40
N THR A 169 20.93 8.34 -15.93
CA THR A 169 22.36 8.00 -16.03
C THR A 169 23.21 8.79 -15.02
N SER A 170 24.29 8.16 -14.57
CA SER A 170 25.18 8.39 -13.40
C SER A 170 26.15 9.59 -13.48
N PRO A 171 26.87 9.95 -12.39
CA PRO A 171 28.23 9.40 -12.22
C PRO A 171 28.67 8.95 -10.78
N THR A 172 29.36 7.80 -10.78
CA THR A 172 30.60 7.32 -10.09
C THR A 172 30.77 7.23 -8.54
N ALA A 173 30.77 5.94 -8.12
CA ALA A 173 31.59 5.19 -7.15
C ALA A 173 31.57 5.44 -5.63
N SER A 174 30.83 4.57 -4.93
CA SER A 174 31.20 3.86 -3.69
C SER A 174 30.33 2.57 -3.64
N PRO A 175 30.78 1.42 -3.11
CA PRO A 175 30.20 0.12 -3.46
C PRO A 175 28.80 -0.05 -2.86
N GLY A 176 27.78 0.13 -3.69
CA GLY A 176 26.38 -0.05 -3.32
C GLY A 176 25.96 -1.52 -3.40
N PRO A 177 25.05 -1.99 -2.51
CA PRO A 177 24.38 -3.26 -2.70
C PRO A 177 23.45 -3.14 -3.92
N THR A 178 23.67 -4.02 -4.88
CA THR A 178 22.88 -4.25 -6.09
C THR A 178 21.41 -4.55 -5.77
N GLY A 179 20.49 -3.78 -6.34
CA GLY A 179 19.07 -4.13 -6.44
C GLY A 179 18.38 -3.22 -7.46
N GLY A 180 17.67 -3.68 -8.49
CA GLY A 180 17.44 -5.03 -8.98
C GLY A 180 16.87 -4.92 -10.40
N THR A 181 17.71 -5.18 -11.39
CA THR A 181 17.32 -5.47 -12.78
C THR A 181 18.05 -6.70 -13.34
N GLY A 182 18.96 -7.29 -12.54
CA GLY A 182 19.60 -8.55 -12.86
C GLY A 182 18.69 -9.74 -12.57
N THR A 183 18.97 -10.86 -13.23
CA THR A 183 18.39 -12.15 -12.86
C THR A 183 18.71 -12.44 -11.39
N PRO A 184 17.72 -12.79 -10.56
CA PRO A 184 17.98 -13.16 -9.16
C PRO A 184 18.99 -14.31 -9.12
N THR A 185 20.04 -14.16 -8.31
CA THR A 185 21.16 -15.12 -8.23
C THR A 185 21.04 -16.08 -7.06
N GLY A 186 20.09 -15.87 -6.16
CA GLY A 186 19.99 -16.57 -4.88
C GLY A 186 20.95 -16.04 -3.80
N ALA A 187 21.77 -15.02 -4.10
CA ALA A 187 22.66 -14.42 -3.14
C ALA A 187 21.90 -13.65 -2.06
N TRP A 188 22.05 -14.08 -0.81
CA TRP A 188 21.43 -13.42 0.34
C TRP A 188 22.23 -12.18 0.77
N PRO A 189 21.57 -11.07 1.10
CA PRO A 189 22.27 -9.88 1.57
C PRO A 189 22.80 -10.05 3.00
N SER A 190 23.85 -9.29 3.32
CA SER A 190 24.30 -9.12 4.70
C SER A 190 23.43 -8.08 5.41
N SER A 191 23.14 -8.34 6.68
CA SER A 191 22.41 -7.39 7.53
C SER A 191 23.27 -6.20 7.92
N ALA A 192 22.70 -5.00 7.86
CA ALA A 192 23.32 -3.75 8.30
C ALA A 192 23.09 -3.44 9.81
N GLY A 193 22.56 -4.42 10.56
CA GLY A 193 22.26 -4.31 11.99
C GLY A 193 20.87 -4.86 12.31
N SER A 194 20.56 -5.03 13.59
CA SER A 194 19.29 -5.62 14.05
C SER A 194 18.38 -4.60 14.70
N VAL A 195 17.07 -4.75 14.51
CA VAL A 195 16.02 -3.94 15.14
C VAL A 195 14.99 -4.88 15.75
N THR A 196 14.81 -4.80 17.06
CA THR A 196 13.70 -5.47 17.75
C THR A 196 12.46 -4.59 17.69
N ILE A 197 11.35 -5.09 17.15
CA ILE A 197 10.04 -4.44 17.15
C ILE A 197 9.17 -5.06 18.25
N SER A 198 8.39 -4.23 18.92
CA SER A 198 7.49 -4.63 20.02
C SER A 198 6.05 -4.88 19.55
N GLY A 199 5.81 -4.86 18.25
CA GLY A 199 4.49 -4.95 17.62
C GLY A 199 4.54 -4.49 16.16
N THR A 200 3.41 -4.61 15.45
CA THR A 200 3.32 -4.31 14.02
C THR A 200 3.78 -2.90 13.68
N VAL A 201 4.72 -2.79 12.74
CA VAL A 201 5.18 -1.50 12.22
C VAL A 201 4.23 -1.03 11.13
N SER A 202 3.56 0.10 11.36
CA SER A 202 2.72 0.73 10.34
C SER A 202 3.58 1.50 9.34
N VAL A 203 3.39 1.22 8.04
CA VAL A 203 4.11 1.87 6.95
C VAL A 203 3.12 2.68 6.11
N SER A 204 3.26 4.00 6.19
CA SER A 204 2.63 4.96 5.27
C SER A 204 3.72 5.68 4.49
N GLY A 205 3.53 5.89 3.18
CA GLY A 205 4.61 6.37 2.31
C GLY A 205 5.71 5.31 2.15
N THR A 206 6.98 5.70 2.21
CA THR A 206 8.12 4.75 2.07
C THR A 206 8.80 4.52 3.40
N PHE A 207 8.92 3.25 3.80
CA PHE A 207 9.80 2.80 4.87
C PHE A 207 11.03 2.14 4.25
N ASP A 208 12.21 2.72 4.48
CA ASP A 208 13.49 2.13 4.13
C ASP A 208 14.17 1.57 5.38
N GLY A 209 14.34 0.25 5.43
CA GLY A 209 14.96 -0.45 6.54
C GLY A 209 16.48 -0.40 6.56
N GLY A 210 17.12 0.17 5.53
CA GLY A 210 18.58 0.27 5.43
C GLY A 210 19.30 -1.07 5.43
N MET A 211 18.65 -2.14 4.94
CA MET A 211 19.09 -3.54 5.00
C MET A 211 19.33 -4.08 6.41
N LYS A 212 18.66 -3.51 7.42
CA LYS A 212 18.65 -4.07 8.78
C LYS A 212 17.72 -5.27 8.89
N THR A 213 18.00 -6.13 9.87
CA THR A 213 17.15 -7.26 10.26
C THR A 213 16.14 -6.82 11.30
N TYR A 214 14.86 -6.92 10.98
CA TYR A 214 13.72 -6.64 11.86
C TYR A 214 13.13 -7.94 12.37
N CYS A 215 12.96 -8.04 13.69
CA CYS A 215 12.31 -9.16 14.38
C CYS A 215 11.73 -8.60 15.69
N CYS A 216 10.92 -9.25 16.50
CA CYS A 216 10.38 -10.59 16.39
C CYS A 216 8.90 -10.48 16.82
N ILE A 217 7.97 -10.96 15.99
CA ILE A 217 6.54 -11.03 16.32
C ILE A 217 6.07 -12.47 16.16
N GLY A 218 5.16 -12.91 17.03
CA GLY A 218 4.57 -14.24 16.99
C GLY A 218 5.43 -15.30 17.69
N ASP A 219 4.99 -16.55 17.56
CA ASP A 219 5.59 -17.72 18.21
C ASP A 219 6.26 -18.69 17.22
N GLY A 220 6.30 -18.34 15.93
CA GLY A 220 6.85 -19.17 14.86
C GLY A 220 5.91 -20.27 14.36
N SER A 221 4.64 -20.30 14.81
CA SER A 221 3.63 -21.23 14.30
C SER A 221 3.00 -20.75 12.98
N GLN A 222 2.24 -21.65 12.33
CA GLN A 222 1.45 -21.39 11.11
C GLN A 222 0.02 -20.85 11.42
N SER A 223 -0.16 -20.13 12.53
CA SER A 223 -1.48 -19.65 12.95
C SER A 223 -1.90 -18.40 12.18
N GLU A 224 -3.07 -18.43 11.52
CA GLU A 224 -3.65 -17.28 10.77
C GLU A 224 -4.03 -16.06 11.63
N SER A 225 -3.89 -16.14 12.96
CA SER A 225 -4.22 -15.07 13.91
C SER A 225 -3.03 -14.23 14.36
N GLN A 226 -1.83 -14.50 13.85
CA GLN A 226 -0.63 -13.76 14.22
C GLN A 226 -0.65 -12.33 13.67
N ASP A 227 -0.07 -11.40 14.42
CA ASP A 227 0.13 -10.04 13.93
C ASP A 227 1.21 -10.00 12.85
N PRO A 228 1.06 -9.17 11.80
CA PRO A 228 2.11 -8.97 10.82
C PRO A 228 3.26 -8.13 11.40
N MET A 229 4.47 -8.36 10.89
CA MET A 229 5.66 -7.54 11.17
C MET A 229 5.47 -6.11 10.67
N PHE A 230 4.97 -5.96 9.44
CA PHE A 230 4.73 -4.67 8.82
C PHE A 230 3.32 -4.61 8.24
N LYS A 231 2.64 -3.49 8.44
CA LYS A 231 1.34 -3.19 7.85
C LYS A 231 1.48 -1.98 6.94
N ILE A 232 1.50 -2.23 5.63
CA ILE A 232 1.68 -1.23 4.59
C ILE A 232 0.30 -0.69 4.17
N ALA A 233 0.10 0.60 4.39
CA ALA A 233 -1.07 1.31 3.92
C ALA A 233 -1.13 1.34 2.37
N ASN A 234 -2.31 1.61 1.81
CA ASN A 234 -2.46 1.78 0.37
C ASN A 234 -1.47 2.84 -0.18
N GLY A 235 -0.79 2.51 -1.28
CA GLY A 235 0.29 3.30 -1.89
C GLY A 235 1.63 3.24 -1.17
N GLY A 236 1.73 2.56 -0.03
CA GLY A 236 2.95 2.48 0.76
C GLY A 236 4.03 1.59 0.12
N THR A 237 5.28 1.83 0.50
CA THR A 237 6.47 1.09 0.08
C THR A 237 7.25 0.62 1.30
N LEU A 238 7.51 -0.68 1.38
CA LEU A 238 8.50 -1.26 2.28
C LEU A 238 9.73 -1.62 1.46
N GLN A 239 10.91 -1.11 1.83
CA GLN A 239 12.13 -1.41 1.09
C GLN A 239 13.36 -1.64 1.95
N ASN A 240 14.29 -2.44 1.40
CA ASN A 240 15.60 -2.71 2.00
C ASN A 240 15.46 -3.21 3.44
N VAL A 241 14.68 -4.27 3.64
CA VAL A 241 14.40 -4.85 4.96
C VAL A 241 14.77 -6.33 4.92
N ILE A 242 15.45 -6.81 5.95
CA ILE A 242 15.56 -8.24 6.23
C ILE A 242 14.56 -8.55 7.35
N ILE A 243 13.68 -9.51 7.16
CA ILE A 243 12.72 -9.99 8.16
C ILE A 243 13.32 -11.25 8.79
N GLY A 244 13.59 -11.17 10.09
CA GLY A 244 14.07 -12.27 10.92
C GLY A 244 12.93 -13.16 11.42
N SER A 245 13.30 -14.21 12.16
CA SER A 245 12.36 -15.14 12.79
C SER A 245 12.29 -14.86 14.30
N PRO A 246 11.11 -15.00 14.96
CA PRO A 246 9.79 -15.21 14.37
C PRO A 246 9.27 -14.01 13.56
N ALA A 247 8.59 -14.31 12.45
CA ALA A 247 8.13 -13.33 11.45
C ALA A 247 6.60 -13.06 11.47
N GLY A 248 5.87 -13.64 12.43
CA GLY A 248 4.40 -13.53 12.51
C GLY A 248 3.71 -13.87 11.19
N ASP A 249 2.67 -13.11 10.86
CA ASP A 249 1.99 -13.12 9.55
C ASP A 249 2.66 -12.12 8.57
N GLY A 250 3.99 -12.15 8.54
CA GLY A 250 4.82 -11.45 7.56
C GLY A 250 4.49 -9.97 7.35
N VAL A 251 4.17 -9.61 6.11
CA VAL A 251 3.87 -8.23 5.69
C VAL A 251 2.44 -8.14 5.16
N HIS A 252 1.63 -7.24 5.71
CA HIS A 252 0.27 -6.99 5.21
C HIS A 252 0.23 -5.75 4.33
N CYS A 253 -0.35 -5.89 3.13
CA CYS A 253 -0.68 -4.78 2.26
C CYS A 253 -2.19 -4.50 2.33
N GLU A 254 -2.57 -3.38 2.95
CA GLU A 254 -3.97 -2.99 3.17
C GLU A 254 -4.62 -2.36 1.92
N GLY A 255 -3.81 -2.08 0.89
CA GLY A 255 -4.23 -1.61 -0.43
C GLY A 255 -3.21 -2.06 -1.48
N THR A 256 -3.08 -1.29 -2.56
CA THR A 256 -1.89 -1.42 -3.42
C THR A 256 -0.64 -1.07 -2.61
N CYS A 257 0.44 -1.81 -2.75
CA CYS A 257 1.68 -1.55 -2.02
C CYS A 257 2.90 -1.90 -2.89
N THR A 258 4.08 -1.43 -2.48
CA THR A 258 5.35 -1.89 -3.04
C THR A 258 6.19 -2.55 -1.96
N ILE A 259 6.66 -3.75 -2.21
CA ILE A 259 7.64 -4.45 -1.40
C ILE A 259 8.90 -4.60 -2.26
N ARG A 260 9.97 -3.89 -1.90
CA ARG A 260 11.16 -3.76 -2.74
C ARG A 260 12.41 -4.20 -1.99
N ASN A 261 13.14 -5.17 -2.53
CA ASN A 261 14.39 -5.63 -1.91
C ASN A 261 14.17 -6.01 -0.43
N VAL A 262 13.12 -6.80 -0.16
CA VAL A 262 12.80 -7.32 1.17
C VAL A 262 13.12 -8.81 1.23
N TRP A 263 13.72 -9.24 2.33
CA TRP A 263 14.31 -10.57 2.48
C TRP A 263 13.80 -11.29 3.72
N TRP A 264 13.10 -12.40 3.58
CA TRP A 264 12.59 -13.20 4.70
C TRP A 264 13.51 -14.37 4.99
N ASN A 265 14.21 -14.32 6.13
CA ASN A 265 15.12 -15.39 6.54
C ASN A 265 14.39 -16.70 6.86
N ASP A 266 13.13 -16.60 7.23
CA ASP A 266 12.23 -17.66 7.64
C ASP A 266 10.81 -17.13 7.46
N ILE A 267 10.00 -17.79 6.63
CA ILE A 267 8.62 -17.37 6.41
C ILE A 267 7.83 -17.82 7.65
N GLY A 268 7.04 -16.91 8.22
CA GLY A 268 6.10 -17.25 9.29
C GLY A 268 4.90 -18.01 8.75
N GLU A 269 3.69 -17.49 8.93
CA GLU A 269 2.50 -18.04 8.24
C GLU A 269 2.60 -17.78 6.73
N ASP A 270 2.61 -16.50 6.33
CA ASP A 270 2.90 -16.04 4.97
C ASP A 270 4.09 -15.06 4.96
N ALA A 271 4.75 -14.89 3.80
CA ALA A 271 5.77 -13.84 3.66
C ALA A 271 5.09 -12.46 3.51
N ALA A 272 4.07 -12.39 2.64
CA ALA A 272 3.21 -11.23 2.55
C ALA A 272 1.78 -11.56 2.11
N THR A 273 0.84 -10.80 2.67
CA THR A 273 -0.60 -10.94 2.45
C THR A 273 -1.19 -9.66 1.86
N PHE A 274 -1.74 -9.76 0.65
CA PHE A 274 -2.34 -8.66 -0.09
C PHE A 274 -3.85 -8.60 0.15
N LYS A 275 -4.32 -7.57 0.85
CA LYS A 275 -5.69 -7.46 1.39
C LYS A 275 -6.52 -6.36 0.72
N GLY A 276 -5.90 -5.50 -0.09
CA GLY A 276 -6.56 -4.37 -0.75
C GLY A 276 -7.75 -4.78 -1.63
N THR A 277 -8.86 -4.05 -1.51
CA THR A 277 -10.12 -4.34 -2.23
C THR A 277 -10.52 -3.25 -3.24
N THR A 278 -9.66 -2.25 -3.44
CA THR A 278 -9.87 -1.12 -4.35
C THR A 278 -9.35 -1.37 -5.78
N GLY A 279 -8.87 -2.58 -6.06
CA GLY A 279 -8.21 -2.94 -7.31
C GLY A 279 -6.77 -2.43 -7.41
N GLY A 280 -6.27 -2.24 -8.63
CA GLY A 280 -4.92 -1.76 -8.89
C GLY A 280 -3.86 -2.87 -8.88
N THR A 281 -2.59 -2.49 -8.65
CA THR A 281 -1.46 -3.41 -8.66
C THR A 281 -0.55 -3.20 -7.47
N SER A 282 -0.31 -4.26 -6.70
CA SER A 282 0.77 -4.35 -5.72
C SER A 282 2.01 -4.93 -6.37
N TYR A 283 3.19 -4.49 -5.92
CA TYR A 283 4.47 -4.84 -6.52
C TYR A 283 5.37 -5.54 -5.51
N VAL A 284 5.98 -6.66 -5.92
CA VAL A 284 7.13 -7.28 -5.27
C VAL A 284 8.30 -7.15 -6.25
N ILE A 285 9.34 -6.42 -5.86
CA ILE A 285 10.45 -6.03 -6.74
C ILE A 285 11.78 -6.42 -6.09
N GLY A 286 12.45 -7.43 -6.63
CA GLY A 286 13.66 -7.98 -6.03
C GLY A 286 13.38 -8.66 -4.69
N GLY A 287 14.43 -8.93 -3.93
CA GLY A 287 14.32 -9.57 -2.62
C GLY A 287 14.28 -11.09 -2.70
N GLY A 288 14.00 -11.72 -1.57
CA GLY A 288 13.82 -13.16 -1.53
C GLY A 288 13.27 -13.71 -0.23
N ALA A 289 12.79 -14.94 -0.24
CA ALA A 289 12.29 -15.61 0.95
C ALA A 289 12.71 -17.08 0.97
N ARG A 290 12.70 -17.67 2.17
CA ARG A 290 13.02 -19.08 2.35
C ARG A 290 12.30 -19.68 3.54
N ALA A 291 12.29 -21.02 3.60
CA ALA A 291 11.74 -21.79 4.72
C ALA A 291 10.25 -21.49 4.97
N GLY A 292 9.44 -21.49 3.90
CA GLY A 292 7.98 -21.47 4.01
C GLY A 292 7.39 -22.87 4.11
N SER A 293 6.27 -22.98 4.82
CA SER A 293 5.54 -24.26 4.94
C SER A 293 4.46 -24.44 3.87
N ASP A 294 3.69 -23.40 3.54
CA ASP A 294 2.61 -23.48 2.54
C ASP A 294 2.74 -22.43 1.44
N LYS A 295 2.52 -21.14 1.75
CA LYS A 295 2.41 -20.10 0.72
C LYS A 295 3.28 -18.89 1.06
N THR A 296 3.98 -18.38 0.06
CA THR A 296 4.84 -17.20 0.22
C THR A 296 4.02 -15.93 0.10
N PHE A 297 3.22 -15.82 -0.97
CA PHE A 297 2.37 -14.66 -1.22
C PHE A 297 0.89 -15.04 -1.26
N GLN A 298 0.14 -14.54 -0.30
CA GLN A 298 -1.29 -14.72 -0.20
C GLN A 298 -2.05 -13.51 -0.73
N HIS A 299 -3.00 -13.73 -1.63
CA HIS A 299 -3.81 -12.67 -2.19
C HIS A 299 -5.27 -12.83 -1.76
N ASN A 300 -5.66 -12.08 -0.74
CA ASN A 300 -7.02 -12.08 -0.17
C ASN A 300 -7.91 -11.03 -0.84
N GLY A 301 -7.34 -9.88 -1.21
CA GLY A 301 -8.01 -8.76 -1.87
C GLY A 301 -8.35 -8.99 -3.35
N ASN A 302 -8.57 -7.91 -4.10
CA ASN A 302 -8.75 -7.92 -5.56
C ASN A 302 -7.62 -7.17 -6.28
N GLY A 303 -7.64 -7.21 -7.61
CA GLY A 303 -6.63 -6.53 -8.43
C GLY A 303 -5.46 -7.43 -8.79
N THR A 304 -4.26 -6.87 -8.91
CA THR A 304 -3.07 -7.57 -9.42
C THR A 304 -1.93 -7.58 -8.41
N VAL A 305 -1.22 -8.68 -8.29
CA VAL A 305 0.12 -8.73 -7.66
C VAL A 305 1.17 -8.96 -8.74
N SER A 306 2.14 -8.07 -8.86
CA SER A 306 3.25 -8.15 -9.80
C SER A 306 4.53 -8.51 -9.07
N ILE A 307 5.07 -9.70 -9.33
CA ILE A 307 6.24 -10.27 -8.68
C ILE A 307 7.37 -10.30 -9.70
N SER A 308 8.47 -9.62 -9.40
CA SER A 308 9.60 -9.53 -10.33
C SER A 308 10.95 -9.56 -9.63
N GLY A 309 11.93 -10.25 -10.22
CA GLY A 309 13.30 -10.28 -9.69
C GLY A 309 13.44 -11.00 -8.34
N PHE A 310 12.45 -11.78 -7.93
CA PHE A 310 12.38 -12.41 -6.61
C PHE A 310 13.09 -13.77 -6.58
N TYR A 311 13.72 -14.08 -5.45
CA TYR A 311 14.28 -15.39 -5.16
C TYR A 311 13.47 -16.12 -4.08
N LEU A 312 13.06 -17.37 -4.33
CA LEU A 312 12.40 -18.21 -3.33
C LEU A 312 13.16 -19.52 -3.16
N SER A 313 13.38 -19.96 -1.92
CA SER A 313 13.98 -21.26 -1.61
C SER A 313 13.24 -22.00 -0.51
N GLY A 314 12.54 -23.09 -0.84
CA GLY A 314 11.81 -23.91 0.13
C GLY A 314 10.49 -23.28 0.54
N SER A 315 9.42 -23.56 -0.19
CA SER A 315 8.04 -23.16 0.13
C SER A 315 7.07 -23.93 -0.76
N GLY A 316 5.87 -24.27 -0.28
CA GLY A 316 4.89 -24.97 -1.10
C GLY A 316 4.49 -24.18 -2.35
N LYS A 317 4.15 -22.90 -2.20
CA LYS A 317 3.62 -22.05 -3.29
C LYS A 317 4.23 -20.66 -3.27
N LEU A 318 4.68 -20.17 -4.42
CA LEU A 318 5.07 -18.76 -4.53
C LEU A 318 3.86 -17.83 -4.37
N TYR A 319 2.76 -18.09 -5.09
CA TYR A 319 1.56 -17.25 -5.05
C TYR A 319 0.28 -18.09 -4.95
N ARG A 320 -0.66 -17.66 -4.09
CA ARG A 320 -2.01 -18.21 -4.00
C ARG A 320 -3.07 -17.10 -3.92
N GLY A 321 -4.04 -17.14 -4.83
CA GLY A 321 -5.27 -16.35 -4.70
C GLY A 321 -6.26 -17.03 -3.76
N CYS A 322 -6.71 -16.38 -2.69
CA CYS A 322 -7.56 -17.01 -1.68
C CYS A 322 -8.79 -17.71 -2.28
N GLY A 323 -8.95 -19.01 -2.03
CA GLY A 323 -10.00 -19.82 -2.67
C GLY A 323 -11.31 -19.93 -1.88
N ASN A 324 -11.30 -19.63 -0.59
CA ASN A 324 -12.44 -19.77 0.33
C ASN A 324 -12.55 -18.60 1.33
N CYS A 325 -12.04 -17.43 0.94
CA CYS A 325 -12.19 -16.20 1.74
C CYS A 325 -13.67 -15.83 1.93
N SER A 326 -13.96 -15.05 2.98
CA SER A 326 -15.32 -14.55 3.26
C SER A 326 -15.93 -13.79 2.08
N THR A 327 -15.09 -13.11 1.31
CA THR A 327 -15.46 -12.42 0.09
C THR A 327 -14.68 -13.01 -1.09
N SER A 328 -15.41 -13.41 -2.13
CA SER A 328 -14.84 -13.85 -3.39
C SER A 328 -14.41 -12.64 -4.22
N HIS A 329 -13.20 -12.67 -4.74
CA HIS A 329 -12.63 -11.61 -5.57
C HIS A 329 -12.03 -12.21 -6.84
N GLN A 330 -12.08 -11.44 -7.92
CA GLN A 330 -11.27 -11.67 -9.10
C GLN A 330 -9.87 -11.11 -8.86
N ARG A 331 -8.84 -11.93 -9.11
CA ARG A 331 -7.45 -11.67 -8.79
C ARG A 331 -6.54 -11.98 -9.95
N HIS A 332 -5.47 -11.21 -10.09
CA HIS A 332 -4.47 -11.42 -11.12
C HIS A 332 -3.08 -11.47 -10.53
N VAL A 333 -2.20 -12.25 -11.13
CA VAL A 333 -0.78 -12.28 -10.81
C VAL A 333 0.06 -12.15 -12.07
N LYS A 334 1.12 -11.35 -11.99
CA LYS A 334 2.17 -11.27 -13.01
C LYS A 334 3.47 -11.71 -12.35
N ILE A 335 4.13 -12.72 -12.89
CA ILE A 335 5.35 -13.31 -12.35
C ILE A 335 6.40 -13.25 -13.44
N ASP A 336 7.50 -12.57 -13.16
CA ASP A 336 8.48 -12.27 -14.21
C ASP A 336 9.91 -12.24 -13.66
N ASN A 337 10.85 -12.95 -14.31
CA ASN A 337 12.26 -12.97 -13.90
C ASN A 337 12.43 -13.39 -12.42
N VAL A 338 11.89 -14.55 -12.05
CA VAL A 338 12.01 -15.11 -10.69
C VAL A 338 12.84 -16.39 -10.69
N LEU A 339 13.61 -16.60 -9.61
CA LEU A 339 14.37 -17.82 -9.38
C LEU A 339 13.74 -18.57 -8.21
N LEU A 340 13.30 -19.79 -8.48
CA LEU A 340 12.56 -20.62 -7.53
C LEU A 340 13.36 -21.90 -7.31
N ASN A 341 13.59 -22.22 -6.05
CA ASN A 341 14.32 -23.38 -5.62
C ASN A 341 13.46 -24.16 -4.62
N ASP A 342 13.31 -25.47 -4.84
CA ASP A 342 12.57 -26.35 -3.92
C ASP A 342 11.14 -25.83 -3.62
N ILE A 343 10.28 -25.84 -4.65
CA ILE A 343 8.88 -25.41 -4.55
C ILE A 343 7.91 -26.41 -5.21
N ASP A 344 6.68 -26.46 -4.73
CA ASP A 344 5.64 -27.33 -5.33
C ASP A 344 4.84 -26.61 -6.42
N MET A 345 4.63 -25.30 -6.29
CA MET A 345 3.78 -24.53 -7.20
C MET A 345 4.22 -23.07 -7.39
N VAL A 346 4.18 -22.57 -8.62
CA VAL A 346 4.46 -21.16 -8.93
C VAL A 346 3.23 -20.28 -8.66
N ALA A 347 2.07 -20.61 -9.24
CA ALA A 347 0.84 -19.86 -9.01
C ALA A 347 -0.41 -20.75 -8.89
N GLY A 348 -1.21 -20.54 -7.84
CA GLY A 348 -2.53 -21.14 -7.68
C GLY A 348 -3.67 -20.11 -7.82
N ILE A 349 -4.47 -20.21 -8.89
CA ILE A 349 -5.53 -19.25 -9.24
C ILE A 349 -6.94 -19.89 -9.23
N ASN A 350 -7.99 -19.09 -8.97
CA ASN A 350 -9.37 -19.56 -9.01
C ASN A 350 -10.02 -19.21 -10.36
N SER A 351 -9.94 -20.12 -11.33
CA SER A 351 -10.29 -19.82 -12.72
C SER A 351 -11.78 -19.50 -12.92
N ASN A 352 -12.66 -20.08 -12.10
CA ASN A 352 -14.11 -19.81 -12.12
C ASN A 352 -14.49 -18.39 -11.67
N TRP A 353 -13.60 -17.67 -11.00
CA TRP A 353 -13.79 -16.25 -10.66
C TRP A 353 -13.09 -15.30 -11.63
N GLY A 354 -12.55 -15.85 -12.72
CA GLY A 354 -11.84 -15.07 -13.73
C GLY A 354 -10.42 -14.69 -13.34
N ASP A 355 -9.81 -15.38 -12.37
CA ASP A 355 -8.43 -15.11 -11.98
C ASP A 355 -7.48 -15.36 -13.17
N THR A 356 -6.38 -14.61 -13.24
CA THR A 356 -5.36 -14.83 -14.29
C THR A 356 -3.95 -14.84 -13.71
N ALA A 357 -3.08 -15.68 -14.26
CA ALA A 357 -1.65 -15.69 -14.02
C ALA A 357 -0.93 -15.46 -15.34
N THR A 358 -0.09 -14.42 -15.40
CA THR A 358 0.85 -14.19 -16.50
C THR A 358 2.24 -14.51 -15.97
N ILE A 359 2.91 -15.49 -16.56
CA ILE A 359 4.17 -16.02 -16.03
C ILE A 359 5.20 -16.02 -17.15
N THR A 360 6.32 -15.32 -16.94
CA THR A 360 7.41 -15.17 -17.90
C THR A 360 8.76 -15.31 -17.21
N ARG A 361 9.77 -15.85 -17.91
CA ARG A 361 11.18 -15.86 -17.45
C ARG A 361 11.35 -16.42 -16.03
N VAL A 362 10.79 -17.59 -15.75
CA VAL A 362 10.93 -18.27 -14.46
C VAL A 362 12.03 -19.32 -14.55
N THR A 363 12.96 -19.32 -13.60
CA THR A 363 13.93 -20.42 -13.43
C THR A 363 13.54 -21.25 -12.22
N ILE A 364 13.43 -22.57 -12.38
CA ILE A 364 13.07 -23.51 -11.32
C ILE A 364 14.21 -24.50 -11.14
N SER A 365 14.68 -24.69 -9.92
CA SER A 365 15.74 -25.62 -9.54
C SER A 365 15.31 -26.52 -8.40
N ASN A 366 15.88 -27.72 -8.31
CA ASN A 366 15.68 -28.67 -7.20
C ASN A 366 14.20 -28.90 -6.82
N SER A 367 13.30 -28.89 -7.80
CA SER A 367 11.87 -29.10 -7.60
C SER A 367 11.41 -30.26 -8.48
N SER A 368 10.94 -31.35 -7.88
CA SER A 368 10.40 -32.49 -8.64
C SER A 368 8.92 -32.27 -8.92
N SER A 369 8.55 -32.11 -10.20
CA SER A 369 7.15 -31.98 -10.67
C SER A 369 6.41 -30.73 -10.17
N VAL A 370 7.03 -29.56 -10.32
CA VAL A 370 6.40 -28.27 -10.00
C VAL A 370 5.17 -28.00 -10.88
N VAL A 371 4.09 -27.51 -10.27
CA VAL A 371 2.93 -26.98 -10.98
C VAL A 371 3.15 -25.49 -11.24
N VAL A 372 3.26 -25.10 -12.51
CA VAL A 372 3.52 -23.70 -12.87
C VAL A 372 2.26 -22.85 -12.71
N CYS A 373 1.15 -23.26 -13.30
CA CYS A 373 -0.12 -22.54 -13.15
C CYS A 373 -1.25 -23.49 -12.77
N GLY A 374 -1.48 -23.64 -11.46
CA GLY A 374 -2.54 -24.46 -10.92
C GLY A 374 -3.89 -23.75 -10.93
N LYS A 375 -4.91 -24.37 -11.53
CA LYS A 375 -6.29 -23.86 -11.54
C LYS A 375 -7.10 -24.53 -10.44
N TYR A 376 -7.89 -23.73 -9.75
CA TYR A 376 -8.81 -24.17 -8.69
C TYR A 376 -10.22 -23.67 -8.96
N LYS A 377 -11.21 -24.37 -8.41
CA LYS A 377 -12.57 -23.87 -8.25
C LYS A 377 -12.66 -23.16 -6.90
N GLY A 378 -12.64 -21.83 -6.92
CA GLY A 378 -12.93 -21.02 -5.74
C GLY A 378 -14.37 -21.22 -5.25
N VAL A 379 -14.56 -21.18 -3.94
CA VAL A 379 -15.82 -21.47 -3.24
C VAL A 379 -16.08 -20.43 -2.15
N ALA A 380 -17.30 -20.40 -1.61
CA ALA A 380 -17.60 -19.57 -0.44
C ALA A 380 -16.86 -20.08 0.81
N LYS A 381 -16.70 -19.20 1.81
CA LYS A 381 -16.11 -19.56 3.10
C LYS A 381 -16.81 -20.75 3.75
N GLY A 382 -16.03 -21.66 4.31
CA GLY A 382 -16.51 -22.90 4.93
C GLY A 382 -16.56 -24.10 3.98
N SER A 383 -16.10 -23.94 2.74
CA SER A 383 -15.88 -25.05 1.79
C SER A 383 -14.42 -25.03 1.32
N GLU A 384 -13.92 -26.21 0.91
CA GLU A 384 -12.57 -26.34 0.38
C GLU A 384 -12.53 -26.16 -1.15
N PRO A 385 -11.63 -25.30 -1.68
CA PRO A 385 -11.44 -25.16 -3.12
C PRO A 385 -10.92 -26.46 -3.74
N SER A 386 -11.51 -26.90 -4.85
CA SER A 386 -11.06 -28.11 -5.55
C SER A 386 -10.04 -27.78 -6.63
N TYR A 387 -8.97 -28.57 -6.73
CA TYR A 387 -8.00 -28.46 -7.82
C TYR A 387 -8.62 -28.93 -9.15
N LEU A 388 -8.38 -28.18 -10.22
CA LEU A 388 -8.93 -28.43 -11.56
C LEU A 388 -7.86 -28.86 -12.57
N GLY A 389 -6.60 -28.94 -12.14
CA GLY A 389 -5.46 -29.24 -13.00
C GLY A 389 -4.60 -28.02 -13.33
N GLU A 390 -3.50 -28.29 -14.01
CA GLU A 390 -2.56 -27.27 -14.49
C GLU A 390 -3.06 -26.63 -15.80
N GLY A 391 -2.80 -25.34 -15.99
CA GLY A 391 -3.09 -24.61 -17.23
C GLY A 391 -1.84 -24.14 -17.95
N TRP A 392 -1.87 -24.17 -19.28
CA TRP A 392 -0.82 -23.69 -20.16
C TRP A 392 -1.45 -23.01 -21.37
N ASN A 393 -0.98 -21.80 -21.70
CA ASN A 393 -1.43 -21.00 -22.84
C ASN A 393 -2.96 -20.93 -22.97
N ASP A 394 -3.66 -20.67 -21.86
CA ASP A 394 -5.11 -20.52 -21.82
C ASP A 394 -5.53 -19.13 -21.31
N SER A 395 -6.84 -18.87 -21.23
CA SER A 395 -7.39 -17.57 -20.82
C SER A 395 -6.98 -17.13 -19.42
N ASN A 396 -6.78 -18.09 -18.52
CA ASN A 396 -6.43 -17.86 -17.12
C ASN A 396 -4.92 -18.00 -16.90
N CYS A 397 -4.30 -19.03 -17.46
CA CYS A 397 -2.88 -19.34 -17.37
C CYS A 397 -2.14 -18.91 -18.64
N LYS A 398 -1.67 -17.65 -18.63
CA LYS A 398 -0.93 -17.01 -19.72
C LYS A 398 0.56 -17.30 -19.54
N VAL A 399 0.94 -18.53 -19.88
CA VAL A 399 2.30 -19.06 -19.74
C VAL A 399 2.55 -20.12 -20.81
N THR A 400 3.75 -20.13 -21.37
CA THR A 400 4.23 -21.15 -22.32
C THR A 400 5.41 -21.90 -21.73
N GLN A 401 5.72 -23.08 -22.28
CA GLN A 401 6.89 -23.86 -21.82
C GLN A 401 8.20 -23.09 -21.97
N SER A 402 8.33 -22.24 -23.00
CA SER A 402 9.52 -21.38 -23.19
C SER A 402 9.69 -20.29 -22.13
N ASP A 403 8.65 -19.99 -21.36
CA ASP A 403 8.74 -19.04 -20.25
C ASP A 403 9.43 -19.64 -19.01
N ILE A 404 9.60 -20.97 -18.99
CA ILE A 404 10.12 -21.71 -17.84
C ILE A 404 11.46 -22.36 -18.20
N THR A 405 12.46 -22.14 -17.35
CA THR A 405 13.76 -22.81 -17.43
C THR A 405 13.92 -23.72 -16.21
N TYR A 406 14.03 -25.02 -16.44
CA TYR A 406 14.34 -25.99 -15.39
C TYR A 406 15.86 -26.17 -15.30
N LYS A 407 16.39 -26.24 -14.07
CA LYS A 407 17.82 -26.43 -13.78
C LYS A 407 18.07 -27.55 -12.80
#